data_AF-A0A519L2I2-F1
#
_entry.id   AF-A0A519L2I2-F1
#
_cell.length_a   1.000
_cell.length_b   1.000
_cell.length_c   1.000
_cell.angle_alpha   90.00
_cell.angle_beta   90.00
_cell.angle_gamma   90.00
#
_symmetry.space_group_name_H-M   'P 1'
#
loop_
_entity.id
_entity.type
_entity.pdbx_description
1 polymer ?
#
loop_
_entity_poly.entity_id
_entity_poly.type
_entity_poly.pdbx_seq_one_letter_code
_entity_poly.pdbx_strand_id
1 'polypeptide(L)'
;MRGLCAGAAALIFAAAPATAFAHESFFAQAGPLAAGRPIRLILGSGAFPLVETAIRPDRVARVQARASDTLLAPTLSGGPSALHLSLDWPGTRPPHQNGVVVAVDLLPRNIEVGPEEIDHYMDEVGAPADIVTVARAVVARDGVMREIETRRLKLMACIATCDGLAPARPFGSTLEFVAADEAWQLLENGQPRVGQAVFVTTAMQGRQKLTTDRLGRVLLPAGLTGPILLSAAVLTPPAGPNDRFTSEWATLTLDASVR
;
A
#
# COMPACT_ATOMS: atom_id res chain seq x y z
N MET A 1 -7.41 -33.43 -61.97
CA MET A 1 -6.31 -33.17 -61.01
C MET A 1 -5.83 -31.73 -61.16
N ARG A 2 -6.36 -30.79 -60.36
CA ARG A 2 -5.75 -29.46 -60.14
C ARG A 2 -6.07 -29.03 -58.71
N GLY A 3 -5.02 -28.76 -57.95
CA GLY A 3 -4.99 -28.74 -56.49
C GLY A 3 -5.61 -27.51 -55.85
N LEU A 4 -6.25 -27.73 -54.70
CA LEU A 4 -6.59 -26.68 -53.75
C LEU A 4 -5.33 -26.26 -52.98
N CYS A 5 -4.93 -24.99 -53.13
CA CYS A 5 -4.00 -24.34 -52.20
C CYS A 5 -4.77 -23.98 -50.93
N ALA A 6 -4.54 -24.73 -49.84
CA ALA A 6 -5.02 -24.36 -48.52
C ALA A 6 -4.11 -23.27 -47.95
N GLY A 7 -4.60 -22.03 -47.93
CA GLY A 7 -3.94 -20.92 -47.24
C GLY A 7 -4.03 -21.10 -45.73
N ALA A 8 -2.89 -21.35 -45.08
CA ALA A 8 -2.78 -21.36 -43.63
C ALA A 8 -2.84 -19.92 -43.10
N ALA A 9 -3.98 -19.54 -42.52
CA ALA A 9 -4.10 -18.30 -41.75
C ALA A 9 -3.36 -18.50 -40.41
N ALA A 10 -2.15 -17.97 -40.31
CA ALA A 10 -1.42 -17.90 -39.05
C ALA A 10 -2.11 -16.88 -38.13
N LEU A 11 -2.84 -17.38 -37.13
CA LEU A 11 -3.30 -16.58 -35.99
C LEU A 11 -2.07 -16.17 -35.18
N ILE A 12 -1.60 -14.94 -35.41
CA ILE A 12 -0.66 -14.27 -34.51
C ILE A 12 -1.47 -13.95 -33.25
N PHE A 13 -1.32 -14.78 -32.21
CA PHE A 13 -1.69 -14.39 -30.86
C PHE A 13 -0.78 -13.22 -30.47
N ALA A 14 -1.32 -12.01 -30.54
CA ALA A 14 -0.74 -10.88 -29.84
C ALA A 14 -0.72 -11.24 -28.36
N ALA A 15 0.45 -11.61 -27.84
CA ALA A 15 0.68 -11.66 -26.42
C ALA A 15 0.42 -10.25 -25.90
N ALA A 16 -0.73 -10.03 -25.26
CA ALA A 16 -0.96 -8.83 -24.50
C ALA A 16 0.21 -8.73 -23.51
N PRO A 17 0.89 -7.58 -23.39
CA PRO A 17 1.90 -7.40 -22.36
C PRO A 17 1.22 -7.74 -21.04
N ALA A 18 1.77 -8.71 -20.32
CA ALA A 18 1.39 -8.95 -18.95
C ALA A 18 1.57 -7.62 -18.24
N THR A 19 0.47 -6.99 -17.87
CA THR A 19 0.47 -5.78 -17.04
C THR A 19 1.31 -6.12 -15.82
N ALA A 20 2.48 -5.51 -15.69
CA ALA A 20 3.25 -5.55 -14.46
C ALA A 20 2.29 -5.09 -13.36
N PHE A 21 1.92 -6.05 -12.51
CA PHE A 21 0.96 -5.81 -11.45
C PHE A 21 1.68 -4.99 -10.40
N ALA A 22 1.13 -3.82 -10.07
CA ALA A 22 1.48 -3.08 -8.88
C ALA A 22 1.34 -4.03 -7.69
N HIS A 23 2.46 -4.58 -7.20
CA HIS A 23 2.42 -5.42 -6.02
C HIS A 23 2.40 -4.50 -4.80
N GLU A 24 1.31 -3.75 -4.62
CA GLU A 24 1.07 -2.95 -3.43
C GLU A 24 1.00 -3.89 -2.22
N SER A 25 1.61 -3.51 -1.10
CA SER A 25 1.45 -4.24 0.16
C SER A 25 0.31 -3.63 0.96
N PHE A 26 -0.65 -4.43 1.39
CA PHE A 26 -1.85 -3.94 2.07
C PHE A 26 -2.43 -4.94 3.06
N PHE A 27 -3.36 -4.45 3.88
CA PHE A 27 -4.23 -5.28 4.71
C PHE A 27 -5.43 -5.75 3.90
N ALA A 28 -5.75 -7.04 3.99
CA ALA A 28 -7.04 -7.58 3.62
C ALA A 28 -7.78 -8.06 4.88
N GLN A 29 -9.10 -7.88 4.92
CA GLN A 29 -9.92 -8.43 5.99
C GLN A 29 -10.12 -9.93 5.77
N ALA A 30 -9.91 -10.74 6.81
CA ALA A 30 -10.17 -12.19 6.75
C ALA A 30 -11.65 -12.54 6.97
N GLY A 31 -12.47 -11.57 7.38
CA GLY A 31 -13.87 -11.71 7.71
C GLY A 31 -14.40 -10.49 8.46
N PRO A 32 -15.69 -10.49 8.86
CA PRO A 32 -16.30 -9.37 9.57
C PRO A 32 -15.61 -9.13 10.92
N LEU A 33 -15.37 -7.87 11.24
CA LEU A 33 -14.82 -7.46 12.52
C LEU A 33 -15.92 -7.47 13.59
N ALA A 34 -15.59 -7.95 14.80
CA ALA A 34 -16.53 -7.98 15.91
C ALA A 34 -15.80 -7.71 17.23
N ALA A 35 -16.36 -6.81 18.04
CA ALA A 35 -15.73 -6.40 19.29
C ALA A 35 -15.82 -7.51 20.36
N GLY A 36 -14.76 -7.65 21.15
CA GLY A 36 -14.61 -8.76 22.12
C GLY A 36 -14.23 -10.10 21.49
N ARG A 37 -14.05 -10.18 20.17
CA ARG A 37 -13.44 -11.32 19.48
C ARG A 37 -12.05 -10.94 18.97
N PRO A 38 -11.13 -11.91 18.82
CA PRO A 38 -9.86 -11.65 18.16
C PRO A 38 -10.09 -11.08 16.76
N ILE A 39 -9.52 -9.92 16.48
CA ILE A 39 -9.56 -9.32 15.14
C ILE A 39 -8.52 -10.04 14.28
N ARG A 40 -8.95 -10.60 13.15
CA ARG A 40 -8.08 -11.35 12.24
C ARG A 40 -7.90 -10.61 10.93
N LEU A 41 -6.66 -10.27 10.62
CA LEU A 41 -6.28 -9.55 9.42
C LEU A 41 -5.28 -10.37 8.61
N ILE A 42 -5.30 -10.17 7.30
CA ILE A 42 -4.34 -10.74 6.36
C ILE A 42 -3.42 -9.62 5.88
N LEU A 43 -2.11 -9.89 5.89
CA LEU A 43 -1.07 -9.03 5.32
C LEU A 43 -0.42 -9.70 4.12
N GLY A 44 -0.34 -8.97 3.02
CA GLY A 44 0.28 -9.46 1.80
C GLY A 44 0.52 -8.38 0.78
N SER A 45 0.93 -8.81 -0.42
CA SER A 45 1.05 -7.97 -1.60
C SER A 45 0.34 -8.61 -2.79
N GLY A 46 -0.14 -7.81 -3.74
CA GLY A 46 -0.84 -8.28 -4.93
C GLY A 46 -1.66 -7.21 -5.62
N ALA A 47 -2.55 -7.61 -6.52
CA ALA A 47 -3.50 -6.73 -7.16
C ALA A 47 -4.68 -6.43 -6.23
N PHE A 48 -4.69 -5.27 -5.57
CA PHE A 48 -5.74 -4.92 -4.60
C PHE A 48 -7.17 -5.11 -5.17
N PRO A 49 -8.09 -5.79 -4.45
CA PRO A 49 -7.97 -6.27 -3.06
C PRO A 49 -7.46 -7.72 -2.90
N LEU A 50 -7.00 -8.36 -3.98
CA LEU A 50 -6.52 -9.73 -3.96
C LEU A 50 -5.08 -9.82 -3.44
N VAL A 51 -4.90 -10.57 -2.35
CA VAL A 51 -3.58 -10.92 -1.84
C VAL A 51 -3.04 -12.12 -2.62
N GLU A 52 -1.88 -11.95 -3.24
CA GLU A 52 -1.22 -12.96 -4.05
C GLU A 52 0.00 -13.54 -3.34
N THR A 53 0.75 -12.69 -2.64
CA THR A 53 1.97 -13.05 -1.94
C THR A 53 1.89 -12.69 -0.46
N ALA A 54 2.13 -13.67 0.40
CA ALA A 54 2.21 -13.44 1.84
C ALA A 54 3.45 -12.61 2.22
N ILE A 55 3.29 -11.65 3.13
CA ILE A 55 4.44 -11.05 3.80
C ILE A 55 5.01 -12.09 4.79
N ARG A 56 6.31 -12.34 4.78
CA ARG A 56 6.90 -13.24 5.76
C ARG A 56 6.91 -12.60 7.16
N PRO A 57 6.64 -13.35 8.26
CA PRO A 57 6.62 -12.79 9.60
C PRO A 57 7.91 -12.08 10.01
N ASP A 58 9.07 -12.59 9.59
CA ASP A 58 10.39 -12.03 9.90
C ASP A 58 10.68 -10.69 9.21
N ARG A 59 9.81 -10.28 8.28
CA ARG A 59 9.87 -8.95 7.65
C ARG A 59 9.19 -7.87 8.48
N VAL A 60 8.44 -8.22 9.51
CA VAL A 60 7.72 -7.24 10.33
C VAL A 60 8.66 -6.67 11.39
N ALA A 61 8.96 -5.37 11.29
CA ALA A 61 9.80 -4.66 12.25
C ALA A 61 8.99 -4.23 13.47
N ARG A 62 7.75 -3.76 13.24
CA ARG A 62 6.88 -3.21 14.27
C ARG A 62 5.42 -3.43 13.91
N VAL A 63 4.61 -3.74 14.92
CA VAL A 63 3.14 -3.75 14.82
C VAL A 63 2.58 -2.88 15.94
N GLN A 64 1.67 -1.98 15.60
CA GLN A 64 0.91 -1.20 16.55
C GLN A 64 -0.57 -1.30 16.19
N ALA A 65 -1.42 -1.47 17.20
CA ALA A 65 -2.85 -1.57 17.01
C ALA A 65 -3.58 -0.88 18.16
N ARG A 66 -4.65 -0.16 17.82
CA ARG A 66 -5.51 0.48 18.81
C ARG A 66 -6.97 0.42 18.40
N ALA A 67 -7.84 0.30 19.39
CA ALA A 67 -9.27 0.58 19.26
C ALA A 67 -9.58 1.76 20.19
N SER A 68 -9.93 2.91 19.61
CA SER A 68 -9.98 4.19 20.34
C SER A 68 -8.68 4.42 21.13
N ASP A 69 -8.75 4.63 22.45
CA ASP A 69 -7.62 4.80 23.37
C ASP A 69 -7.05 3.48 23.90
N THR A 70 -7.61 2.33 23.53
CA THR A 70 -7.16 1.01 23.99
C THR A 70 -6.09 0.45 23.04
N LEU A 71 -4.89 0.21 23.55
CA LEU A 71 -3.87 -0.55 22.84
C LEU A 71 -4.26 -2.03 22.79
N LEU A 72 -4.14 -2.62 21.59
CA LEU A 72 -4.40 -4.04 21.37
C LEU A 72 -3.07 -4.78 21.29
N ALA A 73 -3.04 -6.02 21.80
CA ALA A 73 -1.86 -6.88 21.74
C ALA A 73 -1.84 -7.63 20.40
N PRO A 74 -0.86 -7.39 19.51
CA PRO A 74 -0.76 -8.10 18.25
C PRO A 74 -0.06 -9.44 18.42
N THR A 75 -0.62 -10.48 17.80
CA THR A 75 0.04 -11.78 17.61
C THR A 75 0.14 -12.07 16.11
N LEU A 76 1.35 -12.35 15.64
CA LEU A 76 1.62 -12.73 14.26
C LEU A 76 1.70 -14.24 14.13
N SER A 77 1.05 -14.78 13.11
CA SER A 77 1.20 -16.19 12.74
C SER A 77 1.34 -16.32 11.22
N GLY A 78 2.42 -16.94 10.77
CA GLY A 78 2.64 -17.22 9.35
C GLY A 78 1.72 -18.32 8.84
N GLY A 79 1.16 -18.13 7.65
CA GLY A 79 0.46 -19.17 6.88
C GLY A 79 1.04 -19.31 5.47
N PRO A 80 0.66 -20.35 4.71
CA PRO A 80 1.19 -20.60 3.37
C PRO A 80 0.87 -19.49 2.36
N SER A 81 -0.25 -18.80 2.54
CA SER A 81 -0.79 -17.83 1.57
C SER A 81 -0.97 -16.42 2.15
N ALA A 82 -0.76 -16.23 3.45
CA ALA A 82 -0.97 -14.96 4.12
C ALA A 82 -0.20 -14.87 5.45
N LEU A 83 0.20 -13.64 5.82
CA LEU A 83 0.50 -13.34 7.22
C LEU A 83 -0.79 -13.05 7.95
N HIS A 84 -1.08 -13.81 9.00
CA HIS A 84 -2.23 -13.53 9.85
C HIS A 84 -1.80 -12.69 11.05
N LEU A 85 -2.53 -11.60 11.26
CA LEU A 85 -2.42 -10.77 12.45
C LEU A 85 -3.69 -10.96 13.28
N SER A 86 -3.53 -11.46 14.50
CA SER A 86 -4.59 -11.50 15.50
C SER A 86 -4.40 -10.38 16.52
N LEU A 87 -5.46 -9.65 16.85
CA LEU A 87 -5.44 -8.63 17.89
C LEU A 87 -6.35 -9.05 19.03
N ASP A 88 -5.78 -9.14 20.22
CA ASP A 88 -6.52 -9.49 21.44
C ASP A 88 -6.87 -8.25 22.25
N TRP A 89 -8.06 -8.29 22.86
CA TRP A 89 -8.55 -7.24 23.74
C TRP A 89 -7.93 -7.37 25.14
N PRO A 90 -7.50 -6.28 25.77
CA PRO A 90 -7.05 -6.34 27.15
C PRO A 90 -8.26 -6.59 28.07
N GLY A 91 -8.23 -7.69 28.83
CA GLY A 91 -9.20 -7.97 29.91
C GLY A 91 -10.67 -7.86 29.50
N THR A 92 -11.46 -7.11 30.27
CA THR A 92 -12.88 -6.84 29.97
C THR A 92 -13.02 -5.86 28.81
N ARG A 93 -13.84 -6.24 27.82
CA ARG A 93 -14.15 -5.45 26.62
C ARG A 93 -14.51 -4.00 27.00
N PRO A 94 -13.75 -2.99 26.52
CA PRO A 94 -14.14 -1.61 26.71
C PRO A 94 -15.49 -1.32 26.03
N PRO A 95 -16.41 -0.61 26.69
CA PRO A 95 -17.66 -0.19 26.06
C PRO A 95 -17.36 0.78 24.90
N HIS A 96 -18.22 0.78 23.86
CA HIS A 96 -18.18 1.72 22.72
C HIS A 96 -16.94 1.67 21.82
N GLN A 97 -16.35 0.48 21.63
CA GLN A 97 -15.29 0.29 20.64
C GLN A 97 -15.86 0.08 19.24
N ASN A 98 -15.83 1.16 18.46
CA ASN A 98 -16.48 1.20 17.15
C ASN A 98 -15.52 0.86 16.01
N GLY A 99 -14.21 1.09 16.15
CA GLY A 99 -13.24 0.74 15.11
C GLY A 99 -11.85 0.43 15.62
N VAL A 100 -11.01 -0.01 14.69
CA VAL A 100 -9.60 -0.37 14.93
C VAL A 100 -8.71 0.33 13.92
N VAL A 101 -7.56 0.80 14.39
CA VAL A 101 -6.46 1.25 13.55
C VAL A 101 -5.25 0.36 13.80
N VAL A 102 -4.69 -0.18 12.73
CA VAL A 102 -3.52 -1.04 12.76
C VAL A 102 -2.44 -0.45 11.88
N ALA A 103 -1.20 -0.42 12.36
CA ALA A 103 -0.03 -0.02 11.60
C ALA A 103 1.03 -1.12 11.67
N VAL A 104 1.65 -1.43 10.55
CA VAL A 104 2.74 -2.39 10.41
C VAL A 104 3.87 -1.74 9.64
N ASP A 105 5.04 -1.69 10.24
CA ASP A 105 6.27 -1.30 9.56
C ASP A 105 7.06 -2.56 9.18
N LEU A 106 7.46 -2.64 7.93
CA LEU A 106 8.33 -3.71 7.45
C LEU A 106 9.81 -3.30 7.54
N LEU A 107 10.68 -4.28 7.73
CA LEU A 107 12.11 -4.08 7.59
C LEU A 107 12.45 -3.61 6.17
N PRO A 108 13.52 -2.81 5.97
CA PRO A 108 13.98 -2.42 4.65
C PRO A 108 14.40 -3.63 3.79
N ARG A 109 14.16 -3.61 2.49
CA ARG A 109 14.69 -4.60 1.53
C ARG A 109 15.43 -3.92 0.40
N ASN A 110 16.37 -4.65 -0.18
CA ASN A 110 17.00 -4.24 -1.41
C ASN A 110 16.16 -4.71 -2.59
N ILE A 111 15.94 -3.81 -3.54
CA ILE A 111 15.37 -4.12 -4.84
C ILE A 111 16.29 -3.58 -5.94
N GLU A 112 16.11 -4.14 -7.13
CA GLU A 112 16.82 -3.78 -8.34
C GLU A 112 15.77 -3.56 -9.43
N VAL A 113 15.80 -2.39 -10.09
CA VAL A 113 14.87 -2.02 -11.15
C VAL A 113 15.63 -1.93 -12.46
N GLY A 114 15.28 -2.80 -13.40
CA GLY A 114 15.95 -2.90 -14.70
C GLY A 114 15.44 -1.92 -15.76
N PRO A 115 16.06 -1.89 -16.95
CA PRO A 115 15.64 -1.02 -18.06
C PRO A 115 14.24 -1.31 -18.57
N GLU A 116 13.77 -2.55 -18.46
CA GLU A 116 12.41 -2.94 -18.89
C GLU A 116 11.33 -2.45 -17.93
N GLU A 117 11.68 -2.22 -16.66
CA GLU A 117 10.75 -1.92 -15.58
C GLU A 117 10.76 -0.44 -15.17
N ILE A 118 11.83 0.30 -15.49
CA ILE A 118 12.08 1.62 -14.92
C ILE A 118 10.95 2.61 -15.15
N ASP A 119 10.37 2.64 -16.34
CA ASP A 119 9.28 3.57 -16.65
C ASP A 119 8.01 3.19 -15.90
N HIS A 120 7.68 1.91 -15.87
CA HIS A 120 6.54 1.40 -15.10
C HIS A 120 6.71 1.67 -13.60
N TYR A 121 7.91 1.46 -13.07
CA TYR A 121 8.22 1.69 -11.67
C TYR A 121 8.13 3.19 -11.31
N MET A 122 8.61 4.08 -12.16
CA MET A 122 8.49 5.53 -11.96
C MET A 122 7.03 6.00 -11.96
N ASP A 123 6.18 5.41 -12.80
CA ASP A 123 4.74 5.63 -12.79
C ASP A 123 4.08 5.04 -11.54
N GLU A 124 4.55 3.88 -11.08
CA GLU A 124 4.09 3.21 -9.85
C GLU A 124 4.32 4.09 -8.62
N VAL A 125 5.55 4.58 -8.42
CA VAL A 125 5.89 5.47 -7.30
C VAL A 125 5.32 6.88 -7.48
N GLY A 126 4.91 7.24 -8.70
CA GLY A 126 4.45 8.58 -9.04
C GLY A 126 5.58 9.62 -8.98
N ALA A 127 6.79 9.25 -9.41
CA ALA A 127 7.99 10.06 -9.29
C ALA A 127 7.88 11.40 -10.06
N PRO A 128 8.43 12.49 -9.52
CA PRO A 128 8.56 13.74 -10.25
C PRO A 128 9.60 13.62 -11.37
N ALA A 129 9.47 14.44 -12.42
CA ALA A 129 10.20 14.29 -13.67
C ALA A 129 11.74 14.37 -13.53
N ASP A 130 12.24 15.13 -12.55
CA ASP A 130 13.65 15.22 -12.20
C ASP A 130 14.16 13.89 -11.65
N ILE A 131 13.42 13.25 -10.74
CA ILE A 131 13.76 11.93 -10.21
C ILE A 131 13.70 10.85 -11.30
N VAL A 132 12.69 10.90 -12.18
CA VAL A 132 12.62 10.00 -13.35
C VAL A 132 13.87 10.12 -14.22
N THR A 133 14.32 11.35 -14.47
CA THR A 133 15.51 11.62 -15.27
C THR A 133 16.77 11.03 -14.63
N VAL A 134 16.95 11.23 -13.32
CA VAL A 134 18.09 10.67 -12.57
C VAL A 134 18.05 9.14 -12.57
N ALA A 135 16.89 8.54 -12.31
CA ALA A 135 16.70 7.10 -12.27
C ALA A 135 17.04 6.45 -13.63
N ARG A 136 16.51 7.00 -14.74
CA ARG A 136 16.82 6.55 -16.10
C ARG A 136 18.32 6.67 -16.43
N ALA A 137 18.97 7.75 -16.01
CA ALA A 137 20.41 7.92 -16.23
C ALA A 137 21.25 6.87 -15.47
N VAL A 138 20.83 6.50 -14.26
CA VAL A 138 21.46 5.42 -13.48
C VAL A 138 21.30 4.07 -14.19
N VAL A 139 20.08 3.72 -14.60
CA VAL A 139 19.82 2.48 -15.35
C VAL A 139 20.62 2.44 -16.66
N ALA A 140 20.68 3.55 -17.40
CA ALA A 140 21.44 3.61 -18.65
C ALA A 140 22.95 3.41 -18.46
N ARG A 141 23.49 3.87 -17.32
CA ARG A 141 24.92 3.74 -16.99
C ARG A 141 25.27 2.37 -16.41
N ASP A 142 24.47 1.87 -15.47
CA ASP A 142 24.81 0.72 -14.62
C ASP A 142 24.01 -0.55 -14.99
N GLY A 143 23.07 -0.45 -15.92
CA GLY A 143 22.13 -1.51 -16.30
C GLY A 143 20.99 -1.73 -15.29
N VAL A 144 21.04 -1.10 -14.12
CA VAL A 144 20.08 -1.31 -13.03
C VAL A 144 20.06 -0.13 -12.07
N MET A 145 18.88 0.20 -11.54
CA MET A 145 18.75 1.10 -10.39
C MET A 145 18.65 0.27 -9.12
N ARG A 146 19.58 0.48 -8.18
CA ARG A 146 19.54 -0.17 -6.86
C ARG A 146 18.85 0.70 -5.84
N GLU A 147 17.97 0.09 -5.06
CA GLU A 147 17.16 0.80 -4.08
C GLU A 147 17.04 0.03 -2.76
N ILE A 148 16.99 0.77 -1.66
CA ILE A 148 16.54 0.29 -0.35
C ILE A 148 15.11 0.76 -0.13
N GLU A 149 14.17 -0.17 -0.19
CA GLU A 149 12.73 0.06 -0.05
C GLU A 149 12.27 -0.25 1.38
N THR A 150 11.48 0.65 1.97
CA THR A 150 10.80 0.40 3.25
C THR A 150 9.30 0.65 3.11
N ARG A 151 8.47 -0.32 3.53
CA ARG A 151 7.01 -0.26 3.41
C ARG A 151 6.32 -0.16 4.76
N ARG A 152 5.32 0.73 4.83
CA ARG A 152 4.47 0.96 6.00
C ARG A 152 3.02 0.76 5.58
N LEU A 153 2.35 -0.15 6.27
CA LEU A 153 0.98 -0.51 5.97
C LEU A 153 0.11 0.00 7.11
N LYS A 154 -1.05 0.55 6.80
CA LYS A 154 -2.05 0.95 7.76
C LYS A 154 -3.42 0.41 7.37
N LEU A 155 -4.23 0.05 8.35
CA LEU A 155 -5.63 -0.29 8.20
C LEU A 155 -6.45 0.59 9.12
N MET A 156 -7.57 1.09 8.60
CA MET A 156 -8.64 1.64 9.41
C MET A 156 -9.92 0.88 9.06
N ALA A 157 -10.51 0.25 10.06
CA ALA A 157 -11.69 -0.59 9.85
C ALA A 157 -12.68 -0.45 10.99
N CYS A 158 -13.96 -0.51 10.64
CA CYS A 158 -15.06 -0.39 11.57
C CYS A 158 -15.44 -1.79 12.09
N ILE A 159 -15.66 -1.88 13.39
CA ILE A 159 -16.10 -3.09 14.08
C ILE A 159 -17.63 -3.11 14.18
N ALA A 160 -18.25 -1.96 14.48
CA ALA A 160 -19.70 -1.83 14.56
C ALA A 160 -20.19 -0.57 13.82
N THR A 161 -19.62 0.58 14.17
CA THR A 161 -19.80 1.86 13.44
C THR A 161 -18.43 2.50 13.23
N CYS A 162 -18.35 3.57 12.46
CA CYS A 162 -17.09 4.31 12.33
C CYS A 162 -17.03 5.51 13.30
N ASP A 163 -18.02 5.64 14.19
CA ASP A 163 -18.11 6.78 15.12
C ASP A 163 -17.01 6.73 16.16
N GLY A 164 -16.25 7.81 16.32
CA GLY A 164 -15.18 7.86 17.31
C GLY A 164 -14.02 6.91 17.03
N LEU A 165 -13.92 6.37 15.80
CA LEU A 165 -12.63 5.93 15.28
C LEU A 165 -11.67 7.11 15.53
N ALA A 166 -10.47 6.86 16.04
CA ALA A 166 -9.45 7.89 16.22
C ALA A 166 -8.43 7.86 15.07
N PRO A 167 -8.84 8.03 13.79
CA PRO A 167 -7.96 7.85 12.64
C PRO A 167 -6.90 8.95 12.51
N ALA A 168 -7.05 10.06 13.25
CA ALA A 168 -6.16 11.21 13.15
C ALA A 168 -4.81 11.04 13.88
N ARG A 169 -4.70 10.17 14.88
CA ARG A 169 -3.45 10.11 15.66
C ARG A 169 -2.36 9.35 14.87
N PRO A 170 -1.19 9.96 14.60
CA PRO A 170 -0.08 9.27 13.97
C PRO A 170 0.45 8.10 14.83
N PHE A 171 1.03 7.08 14.21
CA PHE A 171 1.83 6.06 14.90
C PHE A 171 3.32 6.41 14.94
N GLY A 172 3.74 7.45 14.21
CA GLY A 172 5.13 7.88 14.17
C GLY A 172 5.97 7.02 13.21
N SER A 173 5.37 6.57 12.11
CA SER A 173 6.14 5.98 11.02
C SER A 173 6.69 7.10 10.10
N THR A 174 7.82 6.86 9.45
CA THR A 174 8.49 7.86 8.57
C THR A 174 7.56 8.41 7.49
N LEU A 175 6.71 7.58 6.91
CA LEU A 175 5.65 7.99 5.98
C LEU A 175 4.35 7.32 6.40
N GLU A 176 3.30 8.07 6.68
CA GLU A 176 2.01 7.51 7.10
C GLU A 176 0.81 8.36 6.68
N PHE A 177 -0.31 7.69 6.41
CA PHE A 177 -1.59 8.36 6.26
C PHE A 177 -2.30 8.48 7.62
N VAL A 178 -2.93 9.63 7.85
CA VAL A 178 -3.86 9.88 8.96
C VAL A 178 -5.15 10.50 8.41
N ALA A 179 -6.25 10.38 9.14
CA ALA A 179 -7.44 11.16 8.81
C ALA A 179 -7.26 12.63 9.21
N ALA A 180 -7.86 13.52 8.42
CA ALA A 180 -7.90 14.95 8.66
C ALA A 180 -9.27 15.50 8.21
N ASP A 181 -10.23 15.53 9.14
CA ASP A 181 -11.62 15.92 8.89
C ASP A 181 -12.23 15.06 7.75
N GLU A 182 -12.66 15.68 6.65
CA GLU A 182 -13.21 15.01 5.45
C GLU A 182 -12.13 14.53 4.46
N ALA A 183 -10.85 14.59 4.86
CA ALA A 183 -9.70 14.30 4.01
C ALA A 183 -8.74 13.28 4.64
N TRP A 184 -7.81 12.80 3.82
CA TRP A 184 -6.68 11.98 4.25
C TRP A 184 -5.40 12.77 4.13
N GLN A 185 -4.62 12.84 5.20
CA GLN A 185 -3.37 13.57 5.23
C GLN A 185 -2.20 12.60 5.18
N LEU A 186 -1.29 12.82 4.24
CA LEU A 186 -0.01 12.13 4.18
C LEU A 186 1.01 12.91 5.01
N LEU A 187 1.61 12.22 5.98
CA LEU A 187 2.65 12.76 6.83
C LEU A 187 3.97 12.09 6.51
N GLU A 188 5.03 12.89 6.42
CA GLU A 188 6.42 12.45 6.42
C GLU A 188 7.09 12.96 7.70
N ASN A 189 7.57 12.04 8.55
CA ASN A 189 8.14 12.35 9.86
C ASN A 189 7.22 13.23 10.72
N GLY A 190 5.91 12.98 10.64
CA GLY A 190 4.88 13.74 11.35
C GLY A 190 4.55 15.11 10.74
N GLN A 191 5.19 15.50 9.63
CA GLN A 191 4.92 16.76 8.93
C GLN A 191 4.11 16.52 7.65
N PRO A 192 3.21 17.44 7.26
CA PRO A 192 2.48 17.31 6.01
C PRO A 192 3.38 17.21 4.78
N ARG A 193 3.17 16.17 3.96
CA ARG A 193 3.89 15.99 2.69
C ARG A 193 3.09 16.62 1.54
N VAL A 194 3.50 17.80 1.10
CA VAL A 194 2.83 18.61 0.07
C VAL A 194 3.23 18.18 -1.35
N GLY A 195 2.31 18.25 -2.31
CA GLY A 195 2.59 18.02 -3.73
C GLY A 195 2.94 16.57 -4.09
N GLN A 196 2.68 15.63 -3.19
CA GLN A 196 3.01 14.22 -3.33
C GLN A 196 1.92 13.49 -4.09
N ALA A 197 2.32 12.62 -5.01
CA ALA A 197 1.41 11.68 -5.65
C ALA A 197 0.84 10.71 -4.61
N VAL A 198 -0.48 10.62 -4.57
CA VAL A 198 -1.22 9.60 -3.82
C VAL A 198 -2.11 8.86 -4.79
N PHE A 199 -2.10 7.55 -4.76
CA PHE A 199 -2.97 6.73 -5.59
C PHE A 199 -4.13 6.19 -4.76
N VAL A 200 -5.32 6.25 -5.33
CA VAL A 200 -6.54 5.63 -4.80
C VAL A 200 -6.84 4.43 -5.67
N THR A 201 -6.81 3.24 -5.09
CA THR A 201 -7.11 1.99 -5.77
C THR A 201 -8.40 1.39 -5.22
N THR A 202 -9.34 1.07 -6.10
CA THR A 202 -10.54 0.28 -5.77
C THR A 202 -10.72 -0.85 -6.77
N ALA A 203 -11.41 -1.92 -6.35
CA ALA A 203 -11.70 -3.06 -7.22
C ALA A 203 -12.51 -2.67 -8.48
N MET A 204 -13.37 -1.66 -8.36
CA MET A 204 -14.32 -1.28 -9.42
C MET A 204 -13.80 -0.18 -10.35
N GLN A 205 -13.05 0.78 -9.81
CA GLN A 205 -12.61 1.98 -10.56
C GLN A 205 -11.12 1.94 -10.90
N GLY A 206 -10.40 0.91 -10.45
CA GLY A 206 -8.97 0.78 -10.66
C GLY A 206 -8.19 1.83 -9.87
N ARG A 207 -7.05 2.25 -10.41
CA ARG A 207 -6.08 3.13 -9.76
C ARG A 207 -6.19 4.55 -10.32
N GLN A 208 -6.46 5.52 -9.44
CA GLN A 208 -6.51 6.94 -9.77
C GLN A 208 -5.43 7.71 -9.03
N LYS A 209 -4.69 8.57 -9.74
CA LYS A 209 -3.71 9.48 -9.14
C LYS A 209 -4.38 10.76 -8.62
N LEU A 210 -4.07 11.11 -7.39
CA LEU A 210 -4.34 12.38 -6.72
C LEU A 210 -3.00 13.05 -6.36
N THR A 211 -3.07 14.29 -5.88
CA THR A 211 -1.90 15.03 -5.40
C THR A 211 -2.25 15.71 -4.09
N THR A 212 -1.37 15.60 -3.10
CA THR A 212 -1.59 16.24 -1.80
C THR A 212 -1.53 17.76 -1.91
N ASP A 213 -2.45 18.43 -1.21
CA ASP A 213 -2.51 19.88 -1.15
C ASP A 213 -1.41 20.51 -0.26
N ARG A 214 -1.49 21.82 -0.02
CA ARG A 214 -0.57 22.57 0.85
C ARG A 214 -0.55 22.13 2.32
N LEU A 215 -1.55 21.35 2.73
CA LEU A 215 -1.65 20.73 4.05
C LEU A 215 -1.35 19.23 3.99
N GLY A 216 -0.81 18.71 2.89
CA GLY A 216 -0.53 17.29 2.72
C GLY A 216 -1.79 16.43 2.59
N ARG A 217 -2.94 17.01 2.24
CA ARG A 217 -4.25 16.33 2.24
C ARG A 217 -4.69 15.93 0.85
N VAL A 218 -5.47 14.85 0.77
CA VAL A 218 -6.23 14.43 -0.41
C VAL A 218 -7.68 14.17 -0.01
N LEU A 219 -8.61 14.61 -0.86
CA LEU A 219 -10.02 14.25 -0.79
C LEU A 219 -10.25 13.03 -1.67
N LEU A 220 -10.96 12.04 -1.13
CA LEU A 220 -11.35 10.89 -1.94
C LEU A 220 -12.41 11.32 -2.97
N PRO A 221 -12.37 10.77 -4.20
CA PRO A 221 -13.46 10.93 -5.16
C PRO A 221 -14.82 10.56 -4.54
N ALA A 222 -15.87 11.27 -4.92
CA ALA A 222 -17.21 10.90 -4.50
C ALA A 222 -17.63 9.56 -5.13
N GLY A 223 -18.46 8.80 -4.41
CA GLY A 223 -19.06 7.57 -4.95
C GLY A 223 -18.15 6.34 -4.98
N LEU A 224 -16.98 6.36 -4.33
CA LEU A 224 -16.21 5.14 -4.11
C LEU A 224 -17.05 4.14 -3.30
N THR A 225 -17.00 2.87 -3.68
CA THR A 225 -17.67 1.75 -2.99
C THR A 225 -16.70 0.58 -2.79
N GLY A 226 -16.95 -0.21 -1.75
CA GLY A 226 -16.09 -1.33 -1.38
C GLY A 226 -14.74 -0.91 -0.76
N PRO A 227 -13.82 -1.86 -0.54
CA PRO A 227 -12.51 -1.58 0.02
C PRO A 227 -11.74 -0.56 -0.83
N ILE A 228 -11.07 0.37 -0.16
CA ILE A 228 -10.25 1.41 -0.79
C ILE A 228 -8.83 1.24 -0.28
N LEU A 229 -7.85 1.39 -1.18
CA LEU A 229 -6.44 1.44 -0.84
C LEU A 229 -5.87 2.80 -1.25
N LEU A 230 -5.29 3.52 -0.30
CA LEU A 230 -4.42 4.66 -0.59
C LEU A 230 -2.98 4.20 -0.60
N SER A 231 -2.20 4.64 -1.57
CA SER A 231 -0.76 4.38 -1.63
C SER A 231 0.03 5.64 -2.00
N ALA A 232 1.21 5.79 -1.41
CA ALA A 232 2.16 6.84 -1.75
C ALA A 232 3.59 6.32 -1.53
N ALA A 233 4.52 6.83 -2.34
CA ALA A 233 5.94 6.54 -2.23
C ALA A 233 6.75 7.84 -2.33
N VAL A 234 7.78 7.95 -1.51
CA VAL A 234 8.80 9.00 -1.62
C VAL A 234 10.11 8.34 -2.03
N LEU A 235 10.52 8.55 -3.27
CA LEU A 235 11.78 8.07 -3.81
C LEU A 235 12.85 9.16 -3.68
N THR A 236 13.97 8.83 -3.03
CA THR A 236 15.11 9.74 -2.81
C THR A 236 16.30 9.26 -3.62
N PRO A 237 16.91 10.13 -4.45
CA PRO A 237 18.09 9.77 -5.23
C PRO A 237 19.33 9.59 -4.34
N PRO A 238 20.32 8.83 -4.80
CA PRO A 238 21.56 8.61 -4.07
C PRO A 238 22.33 9.93 -3.88
N ALA A 239 22.97 10.10 -2.72
CA ALA A 239 23.80 11.26 -2.42
C ALA A 239 25.16 11.23 -3.15
N GLY A 240 25.66 10.03 -3.45
CA GLY A 240 26.90 9.80 -4.18
C GLY A 240 26.79 8.74 -5.29
N PRO A 241 27.81 8.61 -6.15
CA PRO A 241 27.76 7.76 -7.34
C PRO A 241 27.64 6.25 -7.06
N ASN A 242 27.99 5.81 -5.84
CA ASN A 242 27.92 4.41 -5.41
C ASN A 242 26.81 4.15 -4.39
N ASP A 243 26.04 5.18 -4.02
CA ASP A 243 24.93 5.05 -3.09
C ASP A 243 23.70 4.50 -3.81
N ARG A 244 22.73 4.03 -3.02
CA ARG A 244 21.46 3.50 -3.51
C ARG A 244 20.39 4.57 -3.42
N PHE A 245 19.38 4.44 -4.27
CA PHE A 245 18.10 5.10 -3.99
C PHE A 245 17.53 4.58 -2.67
N THR A 246 16.73 5.40 -2.01
CA THR A 246 15.88 4.94 -0.92
C THR A 246 14.43 5.27 -1.25
N SER A 247 13.52 4.40 -0.84
CA SER A 247 12.09 4.71 -0.93
C SER A 247 11.37 4.43 0.38
N GLU A 248 10.47 5.35 0.70
CA GLU A 248 9.54 5.23 1.80
C GLU A 248 8.13 5.08 1.23
N TRP A 249 7.51 3.94 1.49
CA TRP A 249 6.15 3.64 1.04
C TRP A 249 5.18 3.66 2.21
N ALA A 250 4.00 4.23 1.97
CA ALA A 250 2.87 4.18 2.86
C ALA A 250 1.64 3.67 2.12
N THR A 251 0.94 2.72 2.73
CA THR A 251 -0.39 2.29 2.27
C THR A 251 -1.41 2.41 3.40
N LEU A 252 -2.65 2.74 3.04
CA LEU A 252 -3.78 2.77 3.96
C LEU A 252 -4.96 2.03 3.32
N THR A 253 -5.33 0.90 3.89
CA THR A 253 -6.59 0.21 3.58
C THR A 253 -7.72 0.82 4.39
N LEU A 254 -8.80 1.19 3.71
CA LEU A 254 -10.05 1.67 4.29
C LEU A 254 -11.19 0.70 3.98
N ASP A 255 -12.05 0.49 4.95
CA ASP A 255 -13.41 0.02 4.68
C ASP A 255 -14.22 1.16 4.03
N ALA A 256 -15.09 0.88 3.06
CA ALA A 256 -15.94 1.86 2.39
C ALA A 256 -16.81 2.69 3.35
N SER A 257 -17.08 2.12 4.52
CA SER A 257 -17.84 2.75 5.60
C SER A 257 -17.05 3.82 6.36
N VAL A 258 -15.72 3.82 6.27
CA VAL A 258 -14.85 4.86 6.86
C VAL A 258 -14.90 6.08 5.94
N ARG A 259 -15.53 7.16 6.40
CA ARG A 259 -15.60 8.45 5.74
C ARG A 259 -15.10 9.55 6.66
#